data_AF-A0A6P6MWE5-F1
#
_entry.id   AF-A0A6P6MWE5-F1
#
_cell.length_a   1.000
_cell.length_b   1.000
_cell.length_c   1.000
_cell.angle_alpha   90.00
_cell.angle_beta   90.00
_cell.angle_gamma   90.00
#
_symmetry.space_group_name_H-M   'P 1'
#
loop_
_entity.id
_entity.type
_entity.pdbx_description
1 polymer ?
#
loop_
_entity_poly.entity_id
_entity_poly.type
_entity_poly.pdbx_seq_one_letter_code
_entity_poly.pdbx_strand_id
1 'polypeptide(L)'
;MDPKRLVSFWIACICFLLECRADKSNPVSPDPLPSDNSVSEFCRIDELLCQDEIAILSFEAIRSIHKQMDDDANGNVDVSETDGFLREDLNYHDPKPSTTVSTVTTSS
;
A
#
# COMPACT_ATOMS: atom_id res chain seq x y z
N MET A 1 -52.64 7.86 19.16
CA MET A 1 -51.35 7.20 18.88
C MET A 1 -50.48 7.26 20.12
N ASP A 2 -49.91 6.13 20.55
CA ASP A 2 -49.04 6.10 21.74
C ASP A 2 -47.66 6.69 21.42
N PRO A 3 -47.17 7.70 22.17
CA PRO A 3 -45.86 8.32 21.89
C PRO A 3 -44.71 7.32 22.00
N LYS A 4 -44.88 6.28 22.84
CA LYS A 4 -43.93 5.18 23.02
C LYS A 4 -43.74 4.35 21.75
N ARG A 5 -44.83 4.16 20.99
CA ARG A 5 -44.78 3.45 19.70
C ARG A 5 -44.04 4.29 18.66
N LEU A 6 -44.28 5.59 18.65
CA LEU A 6 -43.65 6.51 17.71
C LEU A 6 -42.12 6.60 17.94
N VAL A 7 -41.70 6.64 19.20
CA VAL A 7 -40.27 6.58 19.58
C VAL A 7 -39.66 5.23 19.23
N SER A 8 -40.35 4.12 19.47
CA SER A 8 -39.87 2.77 19.10
C SER A 8 -39.68 2.62 17.60
N PHE A 9 -40.60 3.15 16.77
CA PHE A 9 -40.47 3.14 15.32
C PHE A 9 -39.33 4.04 14.84
N TRP A 10 -39.14 5.21 15.47
CA TRP A 10 -38.02 6.09 15.17
C TRP A 10 -36.67 5.45 15.46
N ILE A 11 -36.52 4.81 16.62
CA ILE A 11 -35.29 4.10 17.00
C ILE A 11 -35.03 2.94 16.04
N ALA A 12 -36.05 2.11 15.76
CA ALA A 12 -35.92 1.01 14.80
C ALA A 12 -35.53 1.53 13.41
N CYS A 13 -36.15 2.62 12.94
CA CYS A 13 -35.82 3.23 11.65
C CYS A 13 -34.38 3.74 11.61
N ILE A 14 -33.91 4.39 12.69
CA ILE A 14 -32.51 4.83 12.80
C ILE A 14 -31.55 3.64 12.77
N CYS A 15 -31.84 2.55 13.49
CA CYS A 15 -31.03 1.32 13.45
C CYS A 15 -30.98 0.73 12.03
N PHE A 16 -32.14 0.52 11.40
CA PHE A 16 -32.22 0.01 10.03
C PHE A 16 -31.52 0.91 9.00
N LEU A 17 -31.57 2.24 9.17
CA LEU A 17 -30.86 3.18 8.29
C LEU A 17 -29.35 3.20 8.57
N LEU A 18 -28.90 2.86 9.78
CA LEU A 18 -27.49 2.76 10.16
C LEU A 18 -26.87 1.45 9.64
N GLU A 19 -27.63 0.35 9.63
CA GLU A 19 -27.22 -0.92 8.99
C GLU A 19 -27.17 -0.85 7.45
N CYS A 20 -27.83 0.12 6.80
CA CYS A 20 -27.77 0.31 5.34
C CYS A 20 -26.42 0.86 4.82
N ARG A 21 -25.43 1.12 5.69
CA ARG A 21 -24.08 1.57 5.29
C ARG A 21 -23.08 0.42 5.11
N ALA A 22 -23.56 -0.82 4.98
CA ALA A 22 -22.70 -2.00 4.82
C ALA A 22 -22.89 -2.78 3.51
N ASP A 23 -23.82 -2.44 2.61
CA ASP A 23 -23.91 -3.20 1.35
C ASP A 23 -24.48 -2.39 0.19
N LYS A 24 -23.58 -1.74 -0.54
CA LYS A 24 -23.84 -1.24 -1.89
C LYS A 24 -22.52 -1.12 -2.67
N SER A 25 -21.83 -2.23 -2.91
CA SER A 25 -20.85 -2.26 -4.01
C SER A 25 -21.63 -2.18 -5.33
N ASN A 26 -21.76 -0.98 -5.89
CA ASN A 26 -22.12 -0.82 -7.30
C ASN A 26 -21.03 -1.48 -8.15
N PRO A 27 -21.36 -2.17 -9.26
CA PRO A 27 -20.36 -2.59 -10.22
C PRO A 27 -19.97 -1.38 -11.07
N VAL A 28 -18.91 -0.67 -10.68
CA VAL A 28 -18.29 0.38 -11.48
C VAL A 28 -17.01 -0.16 -12.11
N SER A 29 -17.10 -0.41 -13.42
CA SER A 29 -16.11 -0.20 -14.49
C SER A 29 -14.75 -0.96 -14.43
N PRO A 30 -14.20 -1.41 -15.58
CA PRO A 30 -13.01 -2.24 -15.63
C PRO A 30 -11.74 -1.36 -15.68
N ASP A 31 -11.08 -1.20 -14.55
CA ASP A 31 -9.69 -0.74 -14.44
C ASP A 31 -8.98 -1.68 -13.45
N PRO A 32 -7.65 -1.89 -13.57
CA PRO A 32 -6.99 -3.14 -13.22
C PRO A 32 -7.28 -3.53 -11.77
N LEU A 33 -8.13 -4.54 -11.62
CA LEU A 33 -8.54 -5.01 -10.31
C LEU A 33 -7.31 -5.52 -9.55
N PRO A 34 -7.12 -5.10 -8.29
CA PRO A 34 -6.14 -5.72 -7.42
C PRO A 34 -6.46 -7.22 -7.38
N SER A 35 -5.43 -8.05 -7.56
CA SER A 35 -5.59 -9.50 -7.42
C SER A 35 -6.31 -9.80 -6.11
N ASP A 36 -7.42 -10.53 -6.12
CA ASP A 36 -8.22 -10.85 -4.92
C ASP A 36 -7.37 -11.38 -3.74
N ASN A 37 -6.22 -11.99 -4.07
CA ASN A 37 -5.23 -12.47 -3.12
C ASN A 37 -4.48 -11.35 -2.38
N SER A 38 -4.18 -10.22 -3.04
CA SER A 38 -3.44 -9.10 -2.42
C SER A 38 -4.29 -8.35 -1.40
N VAL A 39 -5.58 -8.16 -1.68
CA VAL A 39 -6.54 -7.54 -0.74
C VAL A 39 -6.72 -8.42 0.48
N SER A 40 -6.92 -9.74 0.26
CA SER A 40 -7.06 -10.71 1.36
C SER A 40 -5.82 -10.74 2.28
N GLU A 41 -4.63 -10.60 1.71
CA GLU A 41 -3.37 -10.53 2.44
C GLU A 41 -3.23 -9.22 3.23
N PHE A 42 -3.58 -8.09 2.61
CA PHE A 42 -3.59 -6.80 3.29
C PHE A 42 -4.54 -6.79 4.49
N CYS A 43 -5.75 -7.33 4.34
CA CYS A 43 -6.74 -7.42 5.40
C CYS A 43 -6.30 -8.31 6.58
N ARG A 44 -5.37 -9.25 6.35
CA ARG A 44 -4.74 -10.02 7.43
C ARG A 44 -3.68 -9.23 8.20
N ILE A 45 -3.07 -8.24 7.55
CA ILE A 45 -2.04 -7.38 8.15
C ILE A 45 -2.70 -6.21 8.87
N ASP A 46 -3.68 -5.56 8.23
CA ASP A 46 -4.41 -4.41 8.76
C ASP A 46 -5.92 -4.52 8.47
N GLU A 47 -6.64 -5.15 9.41
CA GLU A 47 -8.09 -5.37 9.32
C GLU A 47 -8.89 -4.07 9.31
N LEU A 48 -8.39 -3.01 9.97
CA LEU A 48 -9.09 -1.72 10.08
C LEU A 48 -9.02 -0.93 8.77
N LEU A 49 -7.88 -1.00 8.08
CA LEU A 49 -7.67 -0.32 6.79
C LEU A 49 -8.08 -1.17 5.59
N CYS A 50 -8.45 -2.43 5.80
CA CYS A 50 -8.94 -3.35 4.76
C CYS A 50 -10.12 -2.82 3.94
N GLN A 51 -10.91 -1.89 4.49
CA GLN A 51 -12.06 -1.28 3.81
C GLN A 51 -11.75 0.10 3.19
N ASP A 52 -10.53 0.59 3.37
CA ASP A 52 -10.07 1.85 2.81
C ASP A 52 -9.41 1.60 1.45
N GLU A 53 -10.06 2.10 0.39
CA GLU A 53 -9.59 1.96 -0.99
C GLU A 53 -8.21 2.61 -1.20
N ILE A 54 -7.93 3.74 -0.55
CA ILE A 54 -6.62 4.40 -0.65
C ILE A 54 -5.57 3.54 0.05
N ALA A 55 -5.90 2.93 1.18
CA ALA A 55 -5.00 2.03 1.88
C ALA A 55 -4.67 0.80 1.03
N ILE A 56 -5.68 0.17 0.39
CA ILE A 56 -5.49 -0.96 -0.52
C ILE A 56 -4.57 -0.57 -1.70
N LEU A 57 -4.86 0.55 -2.36
CA LEU A 57 -4.05 1.03 -3.49
C LEU A 57 -2.62 1.37 -3.06
N SER A 58 -2.44 1.95 -1.87
CA SER A 58 -1.12 2.26 -1.32
C SER A 58 -0.31 0.99 -1.01
N PHE A 59 -0.98 -0.04 -0.48
CA PHE A 59 -0.35 -1.33 -0.20
C PHE A 59 0.11 -2.02 -1.49
N GLU A 60 -0.73 -2.01 -2.52
CA GLU A 60 -0.36 -2.56 -3.83
C GLU A 60 0.80 -1.80 -4.46
N ALA A 61 0.80 -0.47 -4.41
CA ALA A 61 1.89 0.34 -4.92
C ALA A 61 3.22 0.01 -4.23
N ILE A 62 3.22 -0.05 -2.89
CA ILE A 62 4.43 -0.40 -2.12
C ILE A 62 4.88 -1.83 -2.40
N ARG A 63 3.94 -2.79 -2.48
CA ARG A 63 4.26 -4.20 -2.81
C ARG A 63 4.85 -4.33 -4.21
N SER A 64 4.33 -3.55 -5.16
CA SER A 64 4.84 -3.52 -6.53
C SER A 64 6.28 -3.01 -6.56
N ILE A 65 6.56 -1.91 -5.85
CA ILE A 65 7.92 -1.37 -5.72
C ILE A 65 8.85 -2.37 -5.03
N HIS A 66 8.42 -2.98 -3.93
CA HIS A 66 9.23 -4.00 -3.23
C HIS A 66 9.56 -5.18 -4.14
N LYS A 67 8.64 -5.62 -5.00
CA LYS A 67 8.89 -6.69 -5.99
C LYS A 67 9.87 -6.31 -7.08
N GLN A 68 10.00 -5.01 -7.39
CA GLN A 68 11.00 -4.52 -8.34
C GLN A 68 12.37 -4.37 -7.68
N MET A 69 12.42 -4.26 -6.35
CA MET A 69 13.66 -4.15 -5.58
C MET A 69 14.22 -5.51 -5.15
N ASP A 70 13.35 -6.45 -4.78
CA ASP A 70 13.67 -7.79 -4.27
C ASP A 70 13.93 -8.76 -5.44
N ASP A 71 15.13 -8.68 -6.03
CA ASP A 71 15.54 -9.42 -7.23
C ASP A 71 15.61 -10.94 -7.00
N ASP A 72 15.98 -11.38 -5.79
CA ASP A 72 16.06 -12.80 -5.44
C ASP A 72 14.73 -13.38 -4.92
N ALA A 73 13.72 -12.51 -4.72
CA ALA A 73 12.38 -12.82 -4.25
C ALA A 73 12.36 -13.56 -2.90
N ASN A 74 13.35 -13.30 -2.03
CA ASN A 74 13.44 -13.91 -0.71
C ASN A 74 12.52 -13.22 0.32
N GLY A 75 11.93 -12.07 -0.04
CA GLY A 75 11.04 -11.28 0.80
C GLY A 75 11.73 -10.20 1.67
N ASN A 76 13.02 -9.94 1.45
CA ASN A 76 13.77 -8.83 2.02
C ASN A 76 14.45 -8.01 0.92
N VAL A 77 14.97 -6.85 1.26
CA VAL A 77 15.79 -6.05 0.35
C VAL A 77 17.10 -5.70 1.04
N ASP A 78 18.22 -6.14 0.47
CA ASP A 78 19.56 -5.85 0.96
C ASP A 78 20.17 -4.57 0.34
N VAL A 79 21.41 -4.25 0.75
CA VAL A 79 22.11 -3.04 0.29
C VAL A 79 22.47 -3.12 -1.18
N SER A 80 22.81 -4.30 -1.68
CA SER A 80 23.18 -4.51 -3.08
C SER A 80 21.95 -4.40 -3.98
N GLU A 81 20.82 -4.99 -3.57
CA GLU A 81 19.53 -4.87 -4.25
C GLU A 81 19.03 -3.43 -4.27
N THR A 82 19.11 -2.73 -3.13
CA THR A 82 18.74 -1.30 -3.07
C THR A 82 19.64 -0.45 -3.97
N ASP A 83 20.96 -0.66 -3.98
CA ASP A 83 21.87 0.10 -4.86
C ASP A 83 21.62 -0.20 -6.35
N GLY A 84 21.31 -1.44 -6.70
CA GLY A 84 20.90 -1.86 -8.04
C GLY A 84 19.65 -1.12 -8.51
N PHE A 85 18.56 -1.20 -7.75
CA PHE A 85 17.31 -0.51 -8.05
C PHE A 85 17.47 1.01 -8.23
N LEU A 86 18.29 1.65 -7.38
CA LEU A 86 18.56 3.08 -7.51
C LEU A 86 19.23 3.43 -8.84
N ARG A 87 20.24 2.65 -9.24
CA ARG A 87 21.03 2.93 -10.46
C ARG A 87 20.27 2.57 -11.74
N GLU A 88 19.56 1.45 -11.73
CA GLU A 88 18.97 0.84 -12.91
C GLU A 88 17.56 1.38 -13.18
N ASP A 89 16.68 1.36 -12.18
CA ASP A 89 15.27 1.73 -12.33
C ASP A 89 14.99 3.21 -12.06
N LEU A 90 15.62 3.79 -11.03
CA LEU A 90 15.48 5.23 -10.73
C LEU A 90 16.50 6.10 -11.49
N ASN A 91 17.38 5.47 -12.27
CA ASN A 91 18.49 6.11 -12.99
C ASN A 91 19.32 7.07 -12.12
N TYR A 92 19.44 6.78 -10.83
CA TYR A 92 20.20 7.57 -9.89
C TYR A 92 21.69 7.39 -10.16
N HIS A 93 22.31 8.46 -10.65
CA HIS A 93 23.75 8.55 -10.79
C HIS A 93 24.26 9.36 -9.62
N ASP A 94 24.84 8.70 -8.61
CA ASP A 94 25.47 9.40 -7.49
C ASP A 94 26.58 10.30 -8.07
N PRO A 95 26.48 11.64 -7.98
CA PRO A 95 27.54 12.54 -8.39
C PRO A 95 28.59 12.59 -7.28
N LYS A 96 29.03 11.42 -6.78
CA LYS A 96 30.25 11.37 -6.01
C LYS A 96 31.37 11.42 -7.03
N PRO A 97 32.22 12.48 -7.00
CA PRO A 97 33.38 12.53 -7.88
C PRO A 97 34.15 11.24 -7.65
N SER A 98 34.69 10.66 -8.72
CA SER A 98 35.74 9.68 -8.61
C SER A 98 36.71 10.22 -7.57
N THR A 99 36.69 9.61 -6.38
CA THR A 99 37.72 9.85 -5.39
C THR A 99 38.93 9.22 -6.03
N THR A 100 39.57 10.03 -6.88
CA THR A 100 40.99 9.97 -7.12
C THR A 100 41.53 9.96 -5.71
N VAL A 101 41.81 8.75 -5.24
CA VAL A 101 42.68 8.54 -4.09
C VAL A 101 43.89 9.37 -4.46
N SER A 102 44.01 10.54 -3.84
CA SER A 102 45.23 11.31 -3.86
C SER A 102 46.25 10.41 -3.18
N THR A 103 46.86 9.52 -3.96
CA THR A 103 48.23 9.08 -3.74
C THR A 103 49.06 10.35 -3.80
N VAL A 104 49.08 11.07 -2.69
CA VAL A 104 50.20 11.91 -2.34
C VAL A 104 51.34 10.93 -2.13
N THR A 105 52.03 10.62 -3.22
CA THR A 105 53.39 10.13 -3.17
C THR A 105 54.22 11.18 -2.45
N THR A 106 54.36 11.03 -1.12
CA THR A 106 55.49 11.59 -0.39
C THR A 106 56.72 10.81 -0.82
N SER A 107 57.35 11.29 -1.89
CA SER A 107 58.71 10.88 -2.27
C SER A 107 59.69 11.32 -1.20
N SER A 108 60.55 10.38 -0.81
CA SER A 108 61.70 10.51 0.08
C SER A 108 62.72 11.55 -0.37
#